data_AF-A0A8C0H2D8-F1
#
_entry.id   AF-A0A8C0H2D8-F1
#
_cell.length_a   1.000
_cell.length_b   1.000
_cell.length_c   1.000
_cell.angle_alpha   90.00
_cell.angle_beta   90.00
_cell.angle_gamma   90.00
#
_symmetry.space_group_name_H-M   'P 1'
#
loop_
_entity.id
_entity.type
_entity.pdbx_description
1 polymer ?
#
loop_
_entity_poly.entity_id
_entity_poly.type
_entity_poly.pdbx_seq_one_letter_code
_entity_poly.pdbx_strand_id
1 'polypeptide(L)'
;MVTCFRLMCIYICNYSTIILGLLFCYKSGSVFHFEVSERHCLSCAPIPFFHRCAPVNISCYAKFAEALITFVSDSSVLHRLISGVMTSKEIIMGLCLLSLVLSMILMVIIRYISRVLVWILTILVVLGSLGGTGVLWWLYAKQTKFVNETLTADQLQVAKDNLQALLVYAISATVFTVILFLIMLIMRKRVALTIALFHVAGKVFIHLPLLVFQPFWTFFALILFWSYWIMVLLFLGTTGSPVLNEQGFVEFRVLGPLRYMWWYHVVGLIWISEFILACQQMTVAGAVVTYYFTREKRNLPFTPILASVNRLVCYHLGTVAKGSFIITLVKIPRMILMYIHSQLKGKENACARCMLKACICCLWCLEKCLTYLNQNAYTATAINSTNFCTSAKDAFVILVENALRVAAINTVGDFMLFLGKVLIVCSTGLAGVMLLNYQRDYTVWVLPLIIVCLFAFLVAHCFLSIYEMVVDVLFLCFAIDTKYNDGSPGREFYMDKILMEFVENSRKSMKEAGRGGGAEGRELKPMVGADEEVAILQEFHFYFLSLSVFTYCTSSGEVFVLCITQDVLLFLFVSLPVTWMAEFLSQLRPSPVKVS
;
A
#
# COMPACT_ATOMS: atom_id res chain seq x y z
N MET A 1 -3.05 -5.97 24.58
CA MET A 1 -2.52 -4.58 24.51
C MET A 1 -1.37 -4.42 23.50
N VAL A 2 -0.39 -5.34 23.40
CA VAL A 2 0.63 -5.33 22.31
C VAL A 2 0.02 -5.51 20.91
N THR A 3 -1.09 -6.25 20.83
CA THR A 3 -1.94 -6.35 19.63
C THR A 3 -2.56 -4.99 19.29
N CYS A 4 -3.09 -4.26 20.28
CA CYS A 4 -3.78 -2.96 20.12
C CYS A 4 -2.87 -1.78 19.76
N PHE A 5 -1.55 -1.92 19.98
CA PHE A 5 -0.55 -0.93 19.55
C PHE A 5 0.09 -1.29 18.18
N ARG A 6 0.16 -2.59 17.82
CA ARG A 6 0.45 -3.01 16.42
C ARG A 6 -0.74 -2.69 15.47
N LEU A 7 -1.97 -3.02 15.86
CA LEU A 7 -3.03 -2.10 16.34
C LEU A 7 -3.12 -0.61 15.89
N MET A 8 -2.04 0.14 15.83
CA MET A 8 -2.10 1.58 15.56
C MET A 8 -1.15 2.00 14.44
N CYS A 9 -0.04 1.26 14.28
CA CYS A 9 0.96 1.52 13.25
C CYS A 9 0.60 0.97 11.85
N ILE A 10 -0.27 -0.03 11.76
CA ILE A 10 -0.82 -0.56 10.48
C ILE A 10 -2.11 0.21 10.07
N TYR A 11 -2.60 1.13 10.92
CA TYR A 11 -4.03 1.45 11.06
C TYR A 11 -4.54 2.71 10.37
N ILE A 12 -3.67 3.46 9.71
CA ILE A 12 -4.06 4.71 9.03
C ILE A 12 -4.08 4.52 7.50
N CYS A 13 -3.70 3.34 6.99
CA CYS A 13 -3.80 2.99 5.57
C CYS A 13 -5.09 2.22 5.19
N ASN A 14 -6.03 1.94 6.09
CA ASN A 14 -7.24 1.20 5.71
C ASN A 14 -8.49 1.58 6.53
N TYR A 15 -9.33 2.44 5.95
CA TYR A 15 -10.68 2.82 6.42
C TYR A 15 -11.54 1.63 6.89
N SER A 16 -11.30 0.46 6.30
CA SER A 16 -11.92 -0.83 6.61
C SER A 16 -11.85 -1.29 8.07
N THR A 17 -10.79 -0.94 8.80
CA THR A 17 -10.55 -1.52 10.14
C THR A 17 -11.07 -0.61 11.26
N ILE A 18 -11.29 0.68 11.00
CA ILE A 18 -11.95 1.60 11.94
C ILE A 18 -13.42 1.20 12.12
N ILE A 19 -14.03 0.72 11.03
CA ILE A 19 -15.35 0.11 11.01
C ILE A 19 -15.40 -1.14 11.87
N LEU A 20 -14.37 -2.00 11.77
CA LEU A 20 -14.25 -3.20 12.60
C LEU A 20 -14.07 -2.88 14.09
N GLY A 21 -13.36 -1.80 14.43
CA GLY A 21 -13.20 -1.31 15.81
C GLY A 21 -14.50 -0.80 16.42
N LEU A 22 -15.30 -0.05 15.64
CA LEU A 22 -16.65 0.37 16.03
C LEU A 22 -17.62 -0.84 16.16
N LEU A 23 -17.51 -1.83 15.27
CA LEU A 23 -18.25 -3.11 15.37
C LEU A 23 -17.82 -3.97 16.57
N PHE A 24 -16.54 -3.96 16.95
CA PHE A 24 -16.03 -4.67 18.12
C PHE A 24 -16.48 -4.01 19.44
N CYS A 25 -16.56 -2.68 19.48
CA CYS A 25 -17.08 -1.93 20.63
C CYS A 25 -18.56 -2.31 20.90
N TYR A 26 -19.33 -2.63 19.86
CA TYR A 26 -20.72 -3.08 19.97
C TYR A 26 -20.87 -4.57 20.36
N LYS A 27 -20.03 -5.47 19.82
CA LYS A 27 -20.14 -6.93 20.08
C LYS A 27 -19.74 -7.34 21.51
N SER A 28 -19.04 -6.47 22.25
CA SER A 28 -18.68 -6.77 23.64
C SER A 28 -19.84 -6.70 24.62
N GLY A 29 -21.05 -6.24 24.21
CA GLY A 29 -22.22 -6.23 25.10
C GLY A 29 -22.00 -5.48 26.41
N SER A 30 -20.95 -4.66 26.50
CA SER A 30 -20.65 -3.85 27.67
C SER A 30 -21.62 -2.68 27.68
N VAL A 31 -22.84 -2.95 28.12
CA VAL A 31 -23.72 -1.91 28.65
C VAL A 31 -22.92 -1.25 29.77
N PHE A 32 -22.53 0.00 29.55
CA PHE A 32 -21.87 0.82 30.56
C PHE A 32 -22.82 1.00 31.74
N HIS A 33 -22.69 0.16 32.76
CA HIS A 33 -23.29 0.41 34.06
C HIS A 33 -22.42 1.43 34.79
N PHE A 34 -22.80 2.71 34.72
CA PHE A 34 -22.26 3.75 35.60
C PHE A 34 -23.20 3.96 36.77
N GLU A 35 -22.79 3.52 37.95
CA GLU A 35 -23.46 3.83 39.20
C GLU A 35 -23.05 5.25 39.63
N VAL A 36 -23.88 6.25 39.30
CA VAL A 36 -23.66 7.64 39.76
C VAL A 36 -24.18 7.72 41.20
N SER A 37 -23.31 7.36 42.15
CA SER A 37 -23.57 7.48 43.58
C SER A 37 -23.38 8.92 44.05
N GLU A 38 -24.30 9.84 43.71
CA GLU A 38 -24.47 11.10 44.46
C GLU A 38 -25.76 11.86 44.06
N ARG A 39 -26.51 12.34 45.06
CA ARG A 39 -27.83 12.98 44.92
C ARG A 39 -27.86 14.28 44.10
N HIS A 40 -26.72 14.86 43.75
CA HIS A 40 -26.61 16.17 43.08
C HIS A 40 -26.69 16.13 41.53
N CYS A 41 -26.62 14.95 40.90
CA CYS A 41 -26.79 14.82 39.44
C CYS A 41 -28.17 14.25 39.02
N LEU A 42 -29.17 14.23 39.92
CA LEU A 42 -30.54 13.80 39.59
C LEU A 42 -31.36 14.81 38.78
N SER A 43 -30.91 16.07 38.70
CA SER A 43 -31.61 17.07 37.89
C SER A 43 -31.26 16.87 36.42
N CYS A 44 -32.21 16.36 35.66
CA CYS A 44 -32.11 16.10 34.23
C CYS A 44 -32.98 17.09 33.47
N ALA A 45 -32.39 17.82 32.51
CA ALA A 45 -33.12 18.66 31.57
C ALA A 45 -33.11 18.01 30.18
N PRO A 46 -34.18 18.13 29.39
CA PRO A 46 -34.18 17.66 28.02
C PRO A 46 -33.12 18.44 27.21
N ILE A 47 -32.11 17.76 26.66
CA ILE A 47 -31.23 18.40 25.68
C ILE A 47 -31.93 18.41 24.32
N PRO A 48 -32.05 19.57 23.65
CA PRO A 48 -32.66 19.66 22.33
C PRO A 48 -31.95 18.83 21.25
N PHE A 49 -30.66 18.50 21.44
CA PHE A 49 -29.86 17.82 20.43
C PHE A 49 -30.02 16.29 20.43
N PHE A 50 -30.60 15.63 21.46
CA PHE A 50 -30.76 14.16 21.47
C PHE A 50 -32.14 13.67 21.95
N HIS A 51 -33.09 14.57 22.19
CA HIS A 51 -34.42 14.24 22.76
C HIS A 51 -34.34 13.34 24.01
N ARG A 52 -33.27 13.51 24.80
CA ARG A 52 -33.00 12.75 26.02
C ARG A 52 -32.66 13.69 27.16
N CYS A 53 -32.98 13.24 28.36
CA CYS A 53 -32.62 13.86 29.62
C CYS A 53 -31.11 13.75 29.83
N ALA A 54 -30.47 14.89 30.11
CA ALA A 54 -29.08 14.90 30.53
C ALA A 54 -28.89 15.85 31.71
N PRO A 55 -27.85 15.63 32.52
CA PRO A 55 -27.62 16.45 33.70
C PRO A 55 -27.45 17.92 33.31
N VAL A 56 -28.17 18.82 34.00
CA VAL A 56 -28.19 20.27 33.70
C VAL A 56 -26.87 20.95 34.04
N ASN A 57 -26.11 20.37 34.98
CA ASN A 57 -24.86 20.93 35.46
C ASN A 57 -23.67 20.53 34.57
N ILE A 58 -22.99 21.53 34.00
CA ILE A 58 -21.73 21.38 33.24
C ILE A 58 -20.64 20.66 34.06
N SER A 59 -20.62 20.85 35.38
CA SER A 59 -19.71 20.14 36.29
C SER A 59 -19.91 18.62 36.31
N CYS A 60 -21.10 18.12 35.97
CA CYS A 60 -21.37 16.69 35.87
C CYS A 60 -20.78 16.10 34.56
N TYR A 61 -20.69 16.89 33.47
CA TYR A 61 -19.93 16.50 32.26
C TYR A 61 -18.42 16.55 32.46
N ALA A 62 -17.92 17.49 33.27
CA ALA A 62 -16.51 17.52 33.65
C ALA A 62 -16.13 16.26 34.44
N LYS A 63 -16.98 15.82 35.39
CA LYS A 63 -16.82 14.54 36.10
C LYS A 63 -17.01 13.33 35.19
N PHE A 64 -17.89 13.38 34.18
CA PHE A 64 -18.00 12.33 33.16
C PHE A 64 -16.74 12.24 32.29
N ALA A 65 -16.18 13.38 31.88
CA ALA A 65 -14.92 13.43 31.16
C ALA A 65 -13.77 12.91 32.04
N GLU A 66 -13.75 13.26 33.33
CA GLU A 66 -12.80 12.75 34.32
C GLU A 66 -12.94 11.23 34.53
N ALA A 67 -14.18 10.72 34.63
CA ALA A 67 -14.53 9.30 34.74
C ALA A 67 -14.20 8.52 33.45
N LEU A 68 -14.42 9.12 32.27
CA LEU A 68 -14.04 8.56 30.98
C LEU A 68 -12.52 8.54 30.84
N ILE A 69 -11.83 9.60 31.28
CA ILE A 69 -10.38 9.65 31.34
C ILE A 69 -9.87 8.58 32.31
N THR A 70 -10.48 8.38 33.48
CA THR A 70 -10.08 7.32 34.43
C THR A 70 -10.39 5.92 33.89
N PHE A 71 -11.55 5.70 33.27
CA PHE A 71 -11.93 4.43 32.65
C PHE A 71 -11.01 4.05 31.49
N VAL A 72 -10.65 5.02 30.65
CA VAL A 72 -9.68 4.83 29.56
C VAL A 72 -8.26 4.68 30.16
N SER A 73 -7.97 5.38 31.26
CA SER A 73 -6.71 5.34 32.04
C SER A 73 -6.57 4.15 33.00
N ASP A 74 -7.53 3.24 33.09
CA ASP A 74 -7.47 2.08 33.98
C ASP A 74 -6.35 1.09 33.58
N SER A 75 -5.73 1.34 32.42
CA SER A 75 -4.44 0.78 32.06
C SER A 75 -3.29 1.74 32.45
N SER A 76 -2.40 1.27 33.32
CA SER A 76 -1.17 1.99 33.74
C SER A 76 -0.29 2.47 32.57
N VAL A 77 -0.42 1.83 31.41
CA VAL A 77 0.24 2.20 30.15
C VAL A 77 -0.36 3.47 29.54
N LEU A 78 -1.69 3.65 29.59
CA LEU A 78 -2.34 4.83 29.00
C LEU A 78 -2.13 6.10 29.83
N HIS A 79 -2.11 5.98 31.15
CA HIS A 79 -1.75 7.12 31.99
C HIS A 79 -0.34 7.63 31.67
N ARG A 80 0.62 6.70 31.47
CA ARG A 80 1.99 7.02 31.03
C ARG A 80 2.05 7.59 29.61
N LEU A 81 1.18 7.15 28.70
CA LEU A 81 1.04 7.70 27.35
C LEU A 81 0.61 9.18 27.39
N ILE A 82 -0.49 9.47 28.07
CA ILE A 82 -1.07 10.81 28.13
C ILE A 82 -0.12 11.76 28.85
N SER A 83 0.42 11.34 30.00
CA SER A 83 1.41 12.12 30.75
C SER A 83 2.65 12.43 29.89
N GLY A 84 3.22 11.43 29.20
CA GLY A 84 4.39 11.63 28.33
C GLY A 84 4.13 12.58 27.16
N VAL A 85 2.96 12.49 26.53
CA VAL A 85 2.55 13.38 25.43
C VAL A 85 2.34 14.81 25.93
N MET A 86 1.67 14.99 27.08
CA MET A 86 1.36 16.31 27.62
C MET A 86 2.63 17.07 28.03
N THR A 87 3.61 16.39 28.62
CA THR A 87 4.87 17.02 29.06
C THR A 87 5.76 17.38 27.87
N SER A 88 5.77 16.57 26.79
CA SER A 88 6.64 16.77 25.62
C SER A 88 5.95 17.42 24.41
N LYS A 89 4.74 17.98 24.60
CA LYS A 89 3.87 18.48 23.52
C LYS A 89 4.56 19.47 22.57
N GLU A 90 5.40 20.38 23.07
CA GLU A 90 6.08 21.39 22.26
C GLU A 90 7.12 20.74 21.33
N ILE A 91 7.87 19.75 21.85
CA ILE A 91 8.84 18.98 21.08
C ILE A 91 8.13 18.12 20.04
N ILE A 92 7.01 17.47 20.42
CA ILE A 92 6.20 16.67 19.48
C ILE A 92 5.68 17.55 18.34
N MET A 93 5.10 18.72 18.64
CA MET A 93 4.62 19.66 17.62
C MET A 93 5.74 20.13 16.70
N GLY A 94 6.93 20.44 17.26
CA GLY A 94 8.12 20.80 16.48
C GLY A 94 8.56 19.69 15.53
N LEU A 95 8.59 18.42 15.99
CA LEU A 95 8.96 17.27 15.16
C LEU A 95 7.89 16.93 14.12
N CYS A 96 6.61 17.11 14.44
CA CYS A 96 5.51 16.99 13.49
C CYS A 96 5.67 18.02 12.36
N LEU A 97 5.92 19.30 12.69
CA LEU A 97 6.19 20.33 11.69
C LEU A 97 7.44 20.02 10.86
N LEU A 98 8.52 19.55 11.50
CA LEU A 98 9.74 19.13 10.82
C LEU A 98 9.45 18.03 9.78
N SER A 99 8.71 16.98 10.14
CA SER A 99 8.36 15.89 9.23
C SER A 99 7.53 16.36 8.03
N LEU A 100 6.64 17.34 8.22
CA LEU A 100 5.87 17.96 7.15
C LEU A 100 6.79 18.72 6.20
N VAL A 101 7.67 19.57 6.73
CA VAL A 101 8.64 20.32 5.93
C VAL A 101 9.59 19.37 5.18
N LEU A 102 10.10 18.34 5.84
CA LEU A 102 10.95 17.33 5.20
C LEU A 102 10.22 16.57 4.08
N SER A 103 8.93 16.28 4.25
CA SER A 103 8.12 15.64 3.20
C SER A 103 7.96 16.53 1.97
N MET A 104 7.70 17.82 2.18
CA MET A 104 7.61 18.83 1.11
C MET A 104 8.95 18.98 0.37
N ILE A 105 10.04 19.07 1.11
CA ILE A 105 11.39 19.15 0.56
C ILE A 105 11.70 17.90 -0.25
N LEU A 106 11.42 16.71 0.29
CA LEU A 106 11.67 15.45 -0.41
C LEU A 106 10.92 15.39 -1.75
N MET A 107 9.65 15.81 -1.81
CA MET A 107 8.91 15.86 -3.08
C MET A 107 9.63 16.69 -4.16
N VAL A 108 10.24 17.82 -3.78
CA VAL A 108 11.01 18.65 -4.71
C VAL A 108 12.35 18.01 -5.04
N ILE A 109 13.01 17.39 -4.06
CA ILE A 109 14.33 16.77 -4.23
C ILE A 109 14.26 15.51 -5.10
N ILE A 110 13.16 14.75 -5.06
CA ILE A 110 12.98 13.49 -5.83
C ILE A 110 13.34 13.68 -7.31
N ARG A 111 13.07 14.85 -7.91
CA ARG A 111 13.43 15.12 -9.32
C ARG A 111 14.94 15.05 -9.59
N TYR A 112 15.76 15.43 -8.61
CA TYR A 112 17.21 15.50 -8.71
C TYR A 112 17.86 14.19 -8.31
N ILE A 113 17.37 13.60 -7.23
CA ILE A 113 17.94 12.37 -6.68
C ILE A 113 17.46 11.13 -7.42
N SER A 114 16.36 11.18 -8.21
CA SER A 114 15.83 10.01 -8.93
C SER A 114 16.91 9.28 -9.75
N ARG A 115 17.76 10.03 -10.47
CA ARG A 115 18.88 9.44 -11.22
C ARG A 115 19.88 8.77 -10.28
N VAL A 116 20.34 9.47 -9.25
CA VAL A 116 21.36 8.98 -8.29
C VAL A 116 20.84 7.78 -7.51
N LEU A 117 19.59 7.84 -7.03
CA LEU A 117 18.92 6.79 -6.28
C LEU A 117 18.84 5.50 -7.08
N VAL A 118 18.40 5.54 -8.34
CA VAL A 118 18.38 4.33 -9.19
C VAL A 118 19.75 3.69 -9.28
N TRP A 119 20.79 4.48 -9.51
CA TRP A 119 22.16 3.96 -9.65
C TRP A 119 22.64 3.33 -8.34
N ILE A 120 22.46 4.01 -7.20
CA ILE A 120 22.80 3.45 -5.88
C ILE A 120 22.08 2.12 -5.67
N LEU A 121 20.80 2.06 -5.97
CA LEU A 121 19.98 0.88 -5.78
C LEU A 121 20.39 -0.27 -6.70
N THR A 122 20.68 0.03 -7.95
CA THR A 122 21.19 -0.96 -8.92
C THR A 122 22.55 -1.49 -8.48
N ILE A 123 23.46 -0.61 -8.05
CA ILE A 123 24.78 -1.00 -7.53
C ILE A 123 24.64 -1.87 -6.27
N LEU A 124 23.78 -1.47 -5.33
CA LEU A 124 23.53 -2.23 -4.09
C LEU A 124 23.03 -3.64 -4.38
N VAL A 125 22.06 -3.79 -5.29
CA VAL A 125 21.50 -5.10 -5.67
C VAL A 125 22.57 -5.96 -6.35
N VAL A 126 23.34 -5.39 -7.28
CA VAL A 126 24.43 -6.09 -7.97
C VAL A 126 25.50 -6.55 -6.97
N LEU A 127 26.01 -5.65 -6.14
CA LEU A 127 27.07 -5.95 -5.17
C LEU A 127 26.60 -6.93 -4.10
N GLY A 128 25.35 -6.79 -3.63
CA GLY A 128 24.76 -7.72 -2.66
C GLY A 128 24.63 -9.13 -3.23
N SER A 129 24.16 -9.25 -4.48
CA SER A 129 24.02 -10.55 -5.16
C SER A 129 25.38 -11.21 -5.41
N LEU A 130 26.35 -10.46 -5.95
CA LEU A 130 27.70 -10.95 -6.19
C LEU A 130 28.41 -11.33 -4.88
N GLY A 131 28.28 -10.50 -3.85
CA GLY A 131 28.84 -10.75 -2.53
C GLY A 131 28.26 -11.99 -1.87
N GLY A 132 26.93 -12.15 -1.88
CA GLY A 132 26.25 -13.32 -1.34
C GLY A 132 26.65 -14.62 -2.04
N THR A 133 26.66 -14.62 -3.37
CA THR A 133 27.13 -15.78 -4.16
C THR A 133 28.61 -16.08 -3.87
N GLY A 134 29.46 -15.05 -3.80
CA GLY A 134 30.88 -15.21 -3.48
C GLY A 134 31.14 -15.83 -2.10
N VAL A 135 30.39 -15.40 -1.08
CA VAL A 135 30.49 -15.97 0.28
C VAL A 135 30.06 -17.44 0.30
N LEU A 136 29.00 -17.81 -0.40
CA LEU A 136 28.55 -19.21 -0.47
C LEU A 136 29.61 -20.12 -1.14
N TRP A 137 30.22 -19.68 -2.24
CA TRP A 137 31.31 -20.40 -2.89
C TRP A 137 32.56 -20.49 -2.02
N TRP A 138 32.88 -19.42 -1.28
CA TRP A 138 34.01 -19.43 -0.35
C TRP A 138 33.78 -20.40 0.81
N LEU A 139 32.57 -20.43 1.39
CA LEU A 139 32.19 -21.40 2.43
C LEU A 139 32.26 -22.84 1.91
N TYR A 140 31.78 -23.10 0.69
CA TYR A 140 31.89 -24.42 0.06
C TYR A 140 33.34 -24.88 -0.13
N ALA A 141 34.22 -24.00 -0.62
CA ALA A 141 35.63 -24.32 -0.82
C ALA A 141 36.35 -24.59 0.52
N LYS A 142 36.08 -23.77 1.54
CA LYS A 142 36.61 -23.94 2.89
C LYS A 142 36.17 -25.27 3.52
N GLN A 143 34.89 -25.60 3.42
CA GLN A 143 34.33 -26.82 3.98
C GLN A 143 34.83 -28.07 3.24
N THR A 144 34.95 -28.03 1.91
CA THR A 144 35.53 -29.12 1.10
C THR A 144 36.95 -29.44 1.55
N LYS A 145 37.79 -28.41 1.76
CA LYS A 145 39.18 -28.60 2.19
C LYS A 145 39.24 -29.21 3.59
N PHE A 146 38.44 -28.70 4.53
CA PHE A 146 38.36 -29.23 5.89
C PHE A 146 37.94 -30.71 5.92
N VAL A 147 36.91 -31.08 5.14
CA VAL A 147 36.42 -32.47 5.05
C VAL A 147 37.48 -33.43 4.51
N ASN A 148 38.25 -33.01 3.52
CA ASN A 148 39.30 -33.85 2.93
C ASN A 148 40.53 -34.03 3.83
N GLU A 149 40.85 -33.05 4.70
CA GLU A 149 42.07 -33.09 5.53
C GLU A 149 41.87 -33.72 6.92
N THR A 150 40.66 -33.68 7.50
CA THR A 150 40.52 -33.87 8.97
C THR A 150 39.48 -34.89 9.47
N LEU A 151 38.59 -35.44 8.61
CA LEU A 151 37.50 -36.29 9.09
C LEU A 151 37.73 -37.81 8.93
N THR A 152 37.48 -38.56 10.01
CA THR A 152 37.41 -40.04 10.04
C THR A 152 36.07 -40.56 9.51
N ALA A 153 36.01 -41.86 9.16
CA ALA A 153 34.91 -42.47 8.41
C ALA A 153 33.49 -42.24 9.00
N ASP A 154 33.35 -42.17 10.33
CA ASP A 154 32.05 -41.98 11.00
C ASP A 154 31.51 -40.53 10.94
N GLN A 155 32.39 -39.52 10.95
CA GLN A 155 31.97 -38.11 10.85
C GLN A 155 31.81 -37.64 9.38
N LEU A 156 32.33 -38.43 8.44
CA LEU A 156 32.36 -38.12 7.01
C LEU A 156 30.98 -38.05 6.36
N GLN A 157 30.01 -38.87 6.82
CA GLN A 157 28.69 -38.97 6.22
C GLN A 157 27.87 -37.68 6.41
N VAL A 158 27.76 -37.19 7.65
CA VAL A 158 27.03 -35.94 7.98
C VAL A 158 27.71 -34.72 7.34
N ALA A 159 29.04 -34.72 7.27
CA ALA A 159 29.79 -33.64 6.64
C ALA A 159 29.59 -33.61 5.11
N LYS A 160 29.45 -34.77 4.46
CA LYS A 160 29.13 -34.88 3.03
C LYS A 160 27.73 -34.38 2.71
N ASP A 161 26.73 -34.67 3.55
CA ASP A 161 25.35 -34.19 3.33
C ASP A 161 25.27 -32.66 3.45
N ASN A 162 25.94 -32.09 4.44
CA ASN A 162 26.05 -30.63 4.59
C ASN A 162 26.81 -29.97 3.42
N LEU A 163 27.82 -30.65 2.88
CA LEU A 163 28.58 -30.17 1.73
C LEU A 163 27.74 -30.21 0.45
N GLN A 164 26.93 -31.25 0.25
CA GLN A 164 25.96 -31.33 -0.85
C GLN A 164 24.90 -30.22 -0.75
N ALA A 165 24.38 -29.95 0.45
CA ALA A 165 23.44 -28.86 0.66
C ALA A 165 24.07 -27.49 0.32
N LEU A 166 25.31 -27.23 0.78
CA LEU A 166 26.05 -26.00 0.44
C LEU A 166 26.30 -25.85 -1.06
N LEU A 167 26.61 -26.96 -1.76
CA LEU A 167 26.76 -26.96 -3.22
C LEU A 167 25.46 -26.57 -3.93
N VAL A 168 24.33 -27.15 -3.51
CA VAL A 168 23.00 -26.82 -4.05
C VAL A 168 22.67 -25.34 -3.79
N TYR A 169 22.97 -24.81 -2.60
CA TYR A 169 22.79 -23.39 -2.29
C TYR A 169 23.69 -22.48 -3.14
N ALA A 170 24.94 -22.86 -3.38
CA ALA A 170 25.86 -22.08 -4.20
C ALA A 170 25.43 -22.04 -5.68
N ILE A 171 24.99 -23.18 -6.24
CA ILE A 171 24.50 -23.27 -7.62
C ILE A 171 23.17 -22.52 -7.79
N SER A 172 22.23 -22.66 -6.85
CA SER A 172 20.98 -21.90 -6.91
C SER A 172 21.23 -20.39 -6.81
N ALA A 173 22.16 -19.96 -5.95
CA ALA A 173 22.55 -18.56 -5.83
C ALA A 173 23.24 -18.01 -7.10
N THR A 174 24.05 -18.80 -7.82
CA THR A 174 24.63 -18.33 -9.10
C THR A 174 23.59 -18.18 -10.19
N VAL A 175 22.69 -19.16 -10.35
CA VAL A 175 21.58 -19.10 -11.32
C VAL A 175 20.72 -17.87 -11.04
N PHE A 176 20.36 -17.66 -9.78
CA PHE A 176 19.59 -16.50 -9.35
C PHE A 176 20.30 -15.18 -9.65
N THR A 177 21.59 -15.05 -9.33
CA THR A 177 22.38 -13.84 -9.65
C THR A 177 22.46 -13.56 -11.15
N VAL A 178 22.59 -14.59 -11.99
CA VAL A 178 22.60 -14.44 -13.46
C VAL A 178 21.23 -13.97 -13.97
N ILE A 179 20.14 -14.56 -13.48
CA ILE A 179 18.78 -14.16 -13.84
C ILE A 179 18.54 -12.69 -13.42
N LEU A 180 18.92 -12.31 -12.21
CA LEU A 180 18.78 -10.92 -11.75
C LEU A 180 19.58 -9.94 -12.62
N PHE A 181 20.80 -10.31 -13.01
CA PHE A 181 21.59 -9.47 -13.89
C PHE A 181 20.96 -9.31 -15.27
N LEU A 182 20.45 -10.39 -15.86
CA LEU A 182 19.71 -10.34 -17.13
C LEU A 182 18.46 -9.46 -17.02
N ILE A 183 17.67 -9.58 -15.95
CA ILE A 183 16.50 -8.74 -15.69
C ILE A 183 16.92 -7.27 -15.60
N MET A 184 17.98 -6.93 -14.86
CA MET A 184 18.46 -5.55 -14.75
C MET A 184 18.93 -4.97 -16.09
N LEU A 185 19.58 -5.79 -16.94
CA LEU A 185 19.99 -5.37 -18.28
C LEU A 185 18.79 -5.07 -19.18
N ILE A 186 17.76 -5.93 -19.16
CA ILE A 186 16.52 -5.73 -19.92
C ILE A 186 15.78 -4.48 -19.43
N MET A 187 15.72 -4.29 -18.11
CA MET A 187 15.01 -3.19 -17.48
C MET A 187 15.75 -1.86 -17.59
N ARG A 188 17.04 -1.84 -17.96
CA ARG A 188 17.84 -0.61 -18.09
C ARG A 188 17.17 0.46 -18.95
N LYS A 189 16.61 0.08 -20.10
CA LYS A 189 15.90 1.02 -20.99
C LYS A 189 14.60 1.53 -20.35
N ARG A 190 13.92 0.69 -19.57
CA ARG A 190 12.67 1.06 -18.87
C ARG A 190 12.93 1.97 -17.68
N VAL A 191 14.01 1.71 -16.94
CA VAL A 191 14.47 2.55 -15.82
C VAL A 191 14.78 3.98 -16.27
N ALA A 192 15.36 4.15 -17.47
CA ALA A 192 15.59 5.48 -18.03
C ALA A 192 14.28 6.25 -18.29
N LEU A 193 13.23 5.57 -18.77
CA LEU A 193 11.89 6.16 -18.91
C LEU A 193 11.32 6.57 -17.55
N THR A 194 11.43 5.72 -16.53
CA THR A 194 10.97 6.04 -15.17
C THR A 194 11.69 7.28 -14.63
N ILE A 195 13.01 7.39 -14.78
CA ILE A 195 13.77 8.58 -14.35
C ILE A 195 13.26 9.84 -15.08
N ALA A 196 13.01 9.74 -16.39
CA ALA A 196 12.46 10.85 -17.17
C ALA A 196 11.07 11.28 -16.67
N LEU A 197 10.18 10.31 -16.40
CA LEU A 197 8.83 10.59 -15.86
C LEU A 197 8.89 11.23 -14.48
N PHE A 198 9.76 10.76 -13.59
CA PHE A 198 9.96 11.37 -12.26
C PHE A 198 10.50 12.80 -12.39
N HIS A 199 11.43 13.04 -13.31
CA HIS A 199 11.92 14.40 -13.55
C HIS A 199 10.81 15.33 -14.07
N VAL A 200 9.97 14.85 -15.00
CA VAL A 200 8.83 15.61 -15.51
C VAL A 200 7.77 15.83 -14.41
N ALA A 201 7.48 14.84 -13.58
CA ALA A 201 6.60 14.98 -12.41
C ALA A 201 7.08 16.08 -11.47
N GLY A 202 8.40 16.16 -11.20
CA GLY A 202 8.99 17.26 -10.46
C GLY A 202 8.74 18.64 -11.08
N LYS A 203 8.77 18.76 -12.42
CA LYS A 203 8.39 20.02 -13.10
C LYS A 203 6.91 20.36 -12.90
N VAL A 204 6.02 19.35 -12.91
CA VAL A 204 4.59 19.55 -12.68
C VAL A 204 4.34 20.18 -11.31
N PHE A 205 4.96 19.68 -10.24
CA PHE A 205 4.78 20.24 -8.89
C PHE A 205 5.25 21.69 -8.75
N ILE A 206 6.21 22.13 -9.56
CA ILE A 206 6.69 23.52 -9.56
C ILE A 206 5.72 24.44 -10.30
N HIS A 207 5.14 23.99 -11.41
CA HIS A 207 4.17 24.77 -12.17
C HIS A 207 2.77 24.73 -11.55
N LEU A 208 2.46 23.67 -10.80
CA LEU A 208 1.17 23.44 -10.13
C LEU A 208 1.39 23.30 -8.61
N PRO A 209 1.85 24.35 -7.90
CA PRO A 209 2.16 24.26 -6.47
C PRO A 209 0.96 23.87 -5.61
N LEU A 210 -0.27 24.17 -6.08
CA LEU A 210 -1.51 23.78 -5.41
C LEU A 210 -1.72 22.26 -5.32
N LEU A 211 -1.06 21.43 -6.15
CA LEU A 211 -1.10 19.96 -6.02
C LEU A 211 -0.61 19.49 -4.65
N VAL A 212 0.38 20.18 -4.09
CA VAL A 212 0.98 19.81 -2.82
C VAL A 212 -0.01 20.02 -1.66
N PHE A 213 -0.96 20.94 -1.82
CA PHE A 213 -2.00 21.18 -0.82
C PHE A 213 -3.19 20.20 -0.91
N GLN A 214 -3.24 19.37 -1.95
CA GLN A 214 -4.34 18.44 -2.17
C GLN A 214 -4.59 17.47 -0.99
N PRO A 215 -3.58 16.84 -0.36
CA PRO A 215 -3.80 15.95 0.79
C PRO A 215 -4.54 16.64 1.93
N PHE A 216 -4.22 17.91 2.22
CA PHE A 216 -4.85 18.65 3.31
C PHE A 216 -6.33 18.89 3.04
N TRP A 217 -6.69 19.21 1.80
CA TRP A 217 -8.10 19.37 1.41
C TRP A 217 -8.87 18.06 1.54
N THR A 218 -8.29 16.94 1.10
CA THR A 218 -8.90 15.62 1.26
C THR A 218 -9.04 15.24 2.74
N PHE A 219 -8.02 15.48 3.56
CA PHE A 219 -8.09 15.25 5.01
C PHE A 219 -9.19 16.07 5.66
N PHE A 220 -9.30 17.35 5.31
CA PHE A 220 -10.36 18.22 5.80
C PHE A 220 -11.75 17.67 5.43
N ALA A 221 -11.95 17.29 4.16
CA ALA A 221 -13.21 16.69 3.70
C ALA A 221 -13.53 15.37 4.43
N LEU A 222 -12.53 14.51 4.65
CA LEU A 222 -12.69 13.28 5.42
C LEU A 222 -13.04 13.56 6.88
N ILE A 223 -12.37 14.49 7.56
CA ILE A 223 -12.68 14.85 8.95
C ILE A 223 -14.11 15.37 9.08
N LEU A 224 -14.54 16.25 8.16
CA LEU A 224 -15.92 16.74 8.13
C LEU A 224 -16.91 15.59 7.93
N PHE A 225 -16.66 14.71 6.97
CA PHE A 225 -17.51 13.54 6.73
C PHE A 225 -17.57 12.61 7.96
N TRP A 226 -16.44 12.35 8.60
CA TRP A 226 -16.35 11.50 9.79
C TRP A 226 -17.10 12.10 10.97
N SER A 227 -16.97 13.42 11.18
CA SER A 227 -17.71 14.11 12.24
C SER A 227 -19.23 14.01 12.02
N TYR A 228 -19.68 14.21 10.78
CA TYR A 228 -21.08 14.04 10.38
C TYR A 228 -21.53 12.59 10.57
N TRP A 229 -20.73 11.62 10.14
CA TRP A 229 -21.05 10.20 10.26
C TRP A 229 -21.18 9.75 11.73
N ILE A 230 -20.28 10.20 12.61
CA ILE A 230 -20.34 9.95 14.06
C ILE A 230 -21.58 10.60 14.66
N MET A 231 -21.89 11.85 14.30
CA MET A 231 -23.11 12.52 14.74
C MET A 231 -24.35 11.69 14.39
N VAL A 232 -24.50 11.26 13.14
CA VAL A 232 -25.61 10.40 12.70
C VAL A 232 -25.63 9.05 13.43
N LEU A 233 -24.46 8.45 13.70
CA LEU A 233 -24.35 7.21 14.47
C LEU A 233 -24.90 7.39 15.89
N LEU A 234 -24.56 8.49 16.56
CA LEU A 234 -25.07 8.81 17.89
C LEU A 234 -26.59 8.98 17.86
N PHE A 235 -27.12 9.72 16.89
CA PHE A 235 -28.57 9.84 16.70
C PHE A 235 -29.23 8.47 16.54
N LEU A 236 -28.69 7.61 15.68
CA LEU A 236 -29.21 6.27 15.44
C LEU A 236 -29.19 5.39 16.71
N GLY A 237 -28.14 5.50 17.53
CA GLY A 237 -28.06 4.84 18.84
C GLY A 237 -29.10 5.34 19.85
N THR A 238 -29.44 6.62 19.79
CA THR A 238 -30.41 7.24 20.71
C THR A 238 -31.87 7.03 20.33
N THR A 239 -32.18 6.60 19.10
CA THR A 239 -33.56 6.38 18.63
C THR A 239 -34.24 5.09 19.12
N GLY A 240 -33.53 4.21 19.85
CA GLY A 240 -34.13 3.00 20.42
C GLY A 240 -35.21 3.32 21.47
N SER A 241 -36.27 2.52 21.52
CA SER A 241 -37.32 2.65 22.53
C SER A 241 -36.89 1.99 23.85
N PRO A 242 -37.17 2.61 25.02
CA PRO A 242 -36.86 2.02 26.32
C PRO A 242 -37.77 0.82 26.59
N VAL A 243 -37.17 -0.31 26.97
CA VAL A 243 -37.88 -1.52 27.41
C VAL A 243 -37.29 -1.94 28.77
N LEU A 244 -38.14 -2.21 29.76
CA LEU A 244 -37.68 -2.76 31.04
C LEU A 244 -37.22 -4.21 30.86
N ASN A 245 -36.00 -4.49 31.31
CA ASN A 245 -35.49 -5.84 31.46
C ASN A 245 -36.01 -6.45 32.77
N GLU A 246 -36.00 -7.78 32.87
CA GLU A 246 -36.51 -8.53 34.04
C GLU A 246 -35.79 -8.18 35.36
N GLN A 247 -34.60 -7.58 35.26
CA GLN A 247 -33.76 -7.12 36.38
C GLN A 247 -34.06 -5.66 36.79
N GLY A 248 -35.06 -5.00 36.19
CA GLY A 248 -35.42 -3.61 36.47
C GLY A 248 -34.59 -2.54 35.74
N PHE A 249 -33.66 -2.95 34.86
CA PHE A 249 -32.88 -2.02 34.02
C PHE A 249 -33.63 -1.62 32.75
N VAL A 250 -33.46 -0.38 32.29
CA VAL A 250 -34.01 0.09 31.02
C VAL A 250 -33.03 -0.23 29.89
N GLU A 251 -33.36 -1.22 29.06
CA GLU A 251 -32.62 -1.55 27.84
C GLU A 251 -33.26 -0.82 26.65
N PHE A 252 -32.44 -0.15 25.83
CA PHE A 252 -32.93 0.48 24.61
C PHE A 252 -32.91 -0.51 23.47
N ARG A 253 -34.08 -1.01 23.07
CA ARG A 253 -34.20 -1.93 21.93
C ARG A 253 -34.52 -1.16 20.65
N VAL A 254 -33.72 -1.41 19.61
CA VAL A 254 -33.95 -0.87 18.27
C VAL A 254 -34.91 -1.80 17.55
N LEU A 255 -36.16 -1.38 17.37
CA LEU A 255 -37.20 -2.19 16.71
C LEU A 255 -37.29 -1.91 15.20
N GLY A 256 -37.60 -2.96 14.43
CA GLY A 256 -38.03 -2.83 13.03
C GLY A 256 -36.95 -2.41 12.01
N PRO A 257 -37.32 -1.61 10.99
CA PRO A 257 -36.41 -1.19 9.89
C PRO A 257 -35.14 -0.46 10.32
N LEU A 258 -35.13 0.17 11.50
CA LEU A 258 -33.95 0.86 12.05
C LEU A 258 -32.75 -0.07 12.26
N ARG A 259 -32.97 -1.38 12.44
CA ARG A 259 -31.88 -2.35 12.54
C ARG A 259 -31.05 -2.46 11.26
N TYR A 260 -31.67 -2.26 10.08
CA TYR A 260 -30.98 -2.30 8.79
C TYR A 260 -30.26 -0.99 8.46
N MET A 261 -30.68 0.14 9.04
CA MET A 261 -30.03 1.44 8.86
C MET A 261 -28.59 1.45 9.39
N TRP A 262 -28.28 0.64 10.40
CA TRP A 262 -26.90 0.47 10.89
C TRP A 262 -25.96 -0.08 9.81
N TRP A 263 -26.39 -1.12 9.09
CA TRP A 263 -25.61 -1.70 7.99
C TRP A 263 -25.49 -0.73 6.82
N TYR A 264 -26.56 -0.01 6.49
CA TYR A 264 -26.51 1.05 5.49
C TYR A 264 -25.50 2.14 5.88
N HIS A 265 -25.50 2.58 7.14
CA HIS A 265 -24.57 3.61 7.64
C HIS A 265 -23.11 3.15 7.59
N VAL A 266 -22.84 1.88 7.93
CA VAL A 266 -21.51 1.28 7.82
C VAL A 266 -21.05 1.16 6.36
N VAL A 267 -21.91 0.70 5.46
CA VAL A 267 -21.60 0.65 4.02
C VAL A 267 -21.34 2.06 3.48
N GLY A 268 -22.15 3.03 3.90
CA GLY A 268 -21.98 4.45 3.58
C GLY A 268 -20.63 5.01 4.03
N LEU A 269 -20.12 4.62 5.20
CA LEU A 269 -18.79 5.01 5.68
C LEU A 269 -17.68 4.61 4.70
N ILE A 270 -17.74 3.37 4.20
CA ILE A 270 -16.74 2.84 3.28
C ILE A 270 -16.86 3.55 1.94
N TRP A 271 -18.07 3.57 1.38
CA TRP A 271 -18.29 4.09 0.04
C TRP A 271 -17.97 5.57 -0.06
N ILE A 272 -18.44 6.39 0.89
CA ILE A 272 -18.21 7.84 0.86
C ILE A 272 -16.72 8.15 1.11
N SER A 273 -16.02 7.38 1.94
CA SER A 273 -14.57 7.53 2.10
C SER A 273 -13.83 7.24 0.78
N GLU A 274 -14.15 6.15 0.10
CA GLU A 274 -13.60 5.83 -1.23
C GLU A 274 -13.98 6.89 -2.27
N PHE A 275 -15.18 7.44 -2.19
CA PHE A 275 -15.64 8.51 -3.07
C PHE A 275 -14.83 9.80 -2.89
N ILE A 276 -14.56 10.21 -1.64
CA ILE A 276 -13.72 11.39 -1.36
C ILE A 276 -12.29 11.18 -1.88
N LEU A 277 -11.72 10.00 -1.68
CA LEU A 277 -10.40 9.65 -2.24
C LEU A 277 -10.41 9.63 -3.77
N ALA A 278 -11.45 9.09 -4.39
CA ALA A 278 -11.60 9.09 -5.85
C ALA A 278 -11.81 10.51 -6.42
N CYS A 279 -12.45 11.42 -5.67
CA CYS A 279 -12.52 12.84 -6.04
C CYS A 279 -11.13 13.49 -6.09
N GLN A 280 -10.26 13.17 -5.13
CA GLN A 280 -8.85 13.58 -5.17
C GLN A 280 -8.15 13.04 -6.42
N GLN A 281 -8.33 11.74 -6.72
CA GLN A 281 -7.73 11.10 -7.89
C GLN A 281 -8.12 11.78 -9.20
N MET A 282 -9.41 12.03 -9.40
CA MET A 282 -9.93 12.72 -10.58
C MET A 282 -9.46 14.18 -10.66
N THR A 283 -9.39 14.88 -9.52
CA THR A 283 -8.92 16.28 -9.45
C THR A 283 -7.46 16.39 -9.89
N VAL A 284 -6.58 15.56 -9.32
CA VAL A 284 -5.15 15.51 -9.66
C VAL A 284 -4.98 15.12 -11.13
N ALA A 285 -5.66 14.05 -11.58
CA ALA A 285 -5.61 13.61 -12.97
C ALA A 285 -6.00 14.73 -13.94
N GLY A 286 -7.12 15.42 -13.70
CA GLY A 286 -7.57 16.52 -14.56
C GLY A 286 -6.62 17.72 -14.58
N ALA A 287 -5.93 18.03 -13.48
CA ALA A 287 -4.95 19.11 -13.45
C ALA A 287 -3.67 18.75 -14.22
N VAL A 288 -3.16 17.53 -14.02
CA VAL A 288 -1.95 17.03 -14.70
C VAL A 288 -2.19 16.83 -16.19
N VAL A 289 -3.35 16.30 -16.60
CA VAL A 289 -3.75 16.16 -18.01
C VAL A 289 -3.84 17.54 -18.67
N THR A 290 -4.47 18.52 -18.01
CA THR A 290 -4.55 19.90 -18.52
C THR A 290 -3.12 20.47 -18.70
N TYR A 291 -2.23 20.25 -17.73
CA TYR A 291 -0.84 20.68 -17.84
C TYR A 291 -0.09 19.99 -18.97
N TYR A 292 -0.27 18.68 -19.15
CA TYR A 292 0.45 17.88 -20.13
C TYR A 292 0.08 18.31 -21.56
N PHE A 293 -1.20 18.35 -21.90
CA PHE A 293 -1.69 18.65 -23.25
C PHE A 293 -1.78 20.14 -23.58
N THR A 294 -1.48 21.04 -22.64
CA THR A 294 -1.33 22.47 -22.95
C THR A 294 0.08 22.73 -23.47
N ARG A 295 0.23 23.06 -24.76
CA ARG A 295 1.53 23.35 -25.39
C ARG A 295 2.23 24.53 -24.74
N GLU A 296 1.57 25.68 -24.76
CA GLU A 296 2.10 26.92 -24.20
C GLU A 296 1.67 27.05 -22.74
N LYS A 297 2.61 26.87 -21.81
CA LYS A 297 2.29 26.88 -20.37
C LYS A 297 1.74 28.24 -19.86
N ARG A 298 1.88 29.31 -20.65
CA ARG A 298 1.22 30.62 -20.41
C ARG A 298 -0.31 30.57 -20.56
N ASN A 299 -0.85 29.64 -21.34
CA ASN A 299 -2.28 29.49 -21.59
C ASN A 299 -2.95 28.58 -20.56
N LEU A 300 -2.24 28.19 -19.49
CA LEU A 300 -2.85 27.46 -18.38
C LEU A 300 -3.83 28.36 -17.63
N PRO A 301 -4.97 27.82 -17.16
CA PRO A 301 -5.85 28.59 -16.29
C PRO A 301 -5.09 29.01 -15.03
N PHE A 302 -5.46 30.17 -14.46
CA PHE A 302 -4.77 30.76 -13.30
C PHE A 302 -4.56 29.77 -12.14
N THR A 303 -5.54 28.91 -11.90
CA THR A 303 -5.45 27.78 -10.96
C THR A 303 -5.97 26.48 -11.58
N PRO A 304 -5.11 25.64 -12.20
CA PRO A 304 -5.55 24.42 -12.88
C PRO A 304 -6.20 23.38 -11.96
N ILE A 305 -5.80 23.35 -10.68
CA ILE A 305 -6.44 22.50 -9.66
C ILE A 305 -7.89 22.91 -9.44
N LEU A 306 -8.16 24.20 -9.22
CA LEU A 306 -9.51 24.68 -8.96
C LEU A 306 -10.42 24.50 -10.19
N ALA A 307 -9.88 24.74 -11.38
CA ALA A 307 -10.57 24.43 -12.63
C ALA A 307 -10.91 22.92 -12.73
N SER A 308 -9.99 22.05 -12.32
CA SER A 308 -10.21 20.60 -12.27
C SER A 308 -11.29 20.21 -11.27
N VAL A 309 -11.28 20.79 -10.06
CA VAL A 309 -12.34 20.60 -9.05
C VAL A 309 -13.70 21.05 -9.59
N ASN A 310 -13.77 22.20 -10.25
CA ASN A 310 -15.01 22.71 -10.82
C ASN A 310 -15.59 21.74 -11.88
N ARG A 311 -14.73 21.24 -12.79
CA ARG A 311 -15.15 20.23 -13.78
C ARG A 311 -15.59 18.93 -13.12
N LEU A 312 -14.90 18.49 -12.07
CA LEU A 312 -15.29 17.31 -11.30
C LEU A 312 -16.72 17.47 -10.77
N VAL A 313 -16.98 18.56 -10.05
CA VAL A 313 -18.28 18.83 -9.42
C VAL A 313 -19.39 19.00 -10.46
N CYS A 314 -19.12 19.69 -11.58
CA CYS A 314 -20.16 19.95 -12.59
C CYS A 314 -20.45 18.75 -13.50
N TYR A 315 -19.43 17.92 -13.83
CA TYR A 315 -19.55 16.96 -14.93
C TYR A 315 -19.18 15.52 -14.59
N HIS A 316 -18.31 15.26 -13.60
CA HIS A 316 -17.71 13.93 -13.42
C HIS A 316 -18.03 13.22 -12.09
N LEU A 317 -18.89 13.79 -11.23
CA LEU A 317 -19.33 13.14 -9.98
C LEU A 317 -19.88 11.72 -10.22
N GLY A 318 -20.65 11.51 -11.29
CA GLY A 318 -21.20 10.19 -11.63
C GLY A 318 -20.13 9.14 -11.97
N THR A 319 -19.11 9.53 -12.73
CA THR A 319 -17.95 8.67 -13.05
C THR A 319 -17.21 8.27 -11.77
N VAL A 320 -16.95 9.23 -10.89
CA VAL A 320 -16.26 9.02 -9.62
C VAL A 320 -17.09 8.17 -8.65
N ALA A 321 -18.40 8.40 -8.59
CA ALA A 321 -19.32 7.60 -7.79
C ALA A 321 -19.34 6.13 -8.25
N LYS A 322 -19.41 5.90 -9.56
CA LYS A 322 -19.39 4.54 -10.13
C LYS A 322 -18.07 3.82 -9.84
N GLY A 323 -16.93 4.48 -10.05
CA GLY A 323 -15.62 3.88 -9.79
C GLY A 323 -15.41 3.54 -8.30
N SER A 324 -15.66 4.49 -7.39
CA SER A 324 -15.55 4.26 -5.94
C SER A 324 -16.50 3.18 -5.41
N PHE A 325 -17.69 3.04 -6.01
CA PHE A 325 -18.62 1.98 -5.67
C PHE A 325 -18.08 0.59 -6.03
N ILE A 326 -17.47 0.43 -7.21
CA ILE A 326 -16.88 -0.85 -7.65
C ILE A 326 -15.78 -1.32 -6.69
N ILE A 327 -14.91 -0.42 -6.21
CA ILE A 327 -13.92 -0.75 -5.18
C ILE A 327 -14.62 -1.22 -3.91
N THR A 328 -15.67 -0.50 -3.49
CA THR A 328 -16.42 -0.81 -2.27
C THR A 328 -17.07 -2.21 -2.32
N LEU A 329 -17.58 -2.63 -3.48
CA LEU A 329 -18.17 -3.96 -3.69
C LEU A 329 -17.19 -5.10 -3.45
N VAL A 330 -15.89 -4.90 -3.67
CA VAL A 330 -14.85 -5.91 -3.39
C VAL A 330 -14.29 -5.77 -1.98
N LYS A 331 -14.18 -4.53 -1.49
CA LYS A 331 -13.66 -4.21 -0.17
C LYS A 331 -14.53 -4.77 0.95
N ILE A 332 -15.86 -4.68 0.83
CA ILE A 332 -16.81 -5.19 1.84
C ILE A 332 -16.69 -6.72 2.04
N PRO A 333 -16.81 -7.56 1.00
CA PRO A 333 -16.61 -9.01 1.14
C PRO A 333 -15.24 -9.37 1.73
N ARG A 334 -14.17 -8.68 1.32
CA ARG A 334 -12.83 -8.91 1.86
C ARG A 334 -12.78 -8.65 3.38
N MET A 335 -13.37 -7.54 3.83
CA MET A 335 -13.47 -7.23 5.26
C MET A 335 -14.25 -8.30 6.03
N ILE A 336 -15.38 -8.75 5.48
CA ILE A 336 -16.22 -9.78 6.10
C ILE A 336 -15.44 -11.09 6.22
N LEU A 337 -14.77 -11.54 5.16
CA LEU A 337 -13.96 -12.76 5.19
C LEU A 337 -12.78 -12.64 6.17
N MET A 338 -12.12 -11.49 6.23
CA MET A 338 -11.04 -11.25 7.19
C MET A 338 -11.55 -11.29 8.64
N TYR A 339 -12.74 -10.76 8.89
CA TYR A 339 -13.41 -10.85 10.18
C TYR A 339 -13.75 -12.29 10.55
N ILE A 340 -14.36 -13.05 9.62
CA ILE A 340 -14.70 -14.47 9.83
C ILE A 340 -13.43 -15.28 10.14
N HIS A 341 -12.36 -15.10 9.36
CA HIS A 341 -11.09 -15.78 9.60
C HIS A 341 -10.52 -15.46 11.00
N SER A 342 -10.62 -14.20 11.45
CA SER A 342 -10.20 -13.82 12.79
C SER A 342 -11.04 -14.47 13.90
N GLN A 343 -12.34 -14.71 13.66
CA GLN A 343 -13.23 -15.35 14.64
C GLN A 343 -13.07 -16.88 14.67
N LEU A 344 -12.71 -17.49 13.54
CA LEU A 344 -12.51 -18.94 13.39
C LEU A 344 -11.10 -19.41 13.76
N LYS A 345 -10.20 -18.47 14.10
CA LYS A 345 -8.82 -18.77 14.47
C LYS A 345 -8.79 -19.71 15.69
N GLY A 346 -8.38 -20.95 15.46
CA GLY A 346 -8.28 -22.01 16.47
C GLY A 346 -9.47 -22.98 16.54
N LYS A 347 -10.51 -22.81 15.72
CA LYS A 347 -11.72 -23.67 15.71
C LYS A 347 -12.03 -24.29 14.34
N GLU A 348 -11.18 -24.07 13.33
CA GLU A 348 -11.41 -24.48 11.93
C GLU A 348 -10.53 -25.67 11.49
N ASN A 349 -11.08 -26.51 10.60
CA ASN A 349 -10.34 -27.57 9.91
C ASN A 349 -9.33 -26.97 8.90
N ALA A 350 -8.27 -27.72 8.57
CA ALA A 350 -7.19 -27.26 7.69
C ALA A 350 -7.68 -26.78 6.30
N CYS A 351 -8.67 -27.47 5.71
CA CYS A 351 -9.26 -27.09 4.42
C CYS A 351 -9.97 -25.72 4.47
N ALA A 352 -10.78 -25.47 5.50
CA ALA A 352 -11.48 -24.19 5.68
C ALA A 352 -10.50 -23.03 5.88
N ARG A 353 -9.43 -23.26 6.64
CA ARG A 353 -8.33 -22.29 6.82
C ARG A 353 -7.68 -21.94 5.48
N CYS A 354 -7.35 -22.95 4.67
CA CYS A 354 -6.72 -22.75 3.37
C CYS A 354 -7.63 -21.95 2.43
N MET A 355 -8.90 -22.34 2.30
CA MET A 355 -9.88 -21.68 1.42
C MET A 355 -10.14 -20.23 1.82
N LEU A 356 -10.28 -19.94 3.12
CA LEU A 356 -10.46 -18.57 3.61
C LEU A 356 -9.25 -17.69 3.30
N LYS A 357 -8.03 -18.18 3.56
CA LYS A 357 -6.81 -17.44 3.22
C LYS A 357 -6.70 -17.17 1.72
N ALA A 358 -6.98 -18.16 0.88
CA ALA A 358 -6.98 -18.02 -0.58
C ALA A 358 -7.99 -16.96 -1.05
N CYS A 359 -9.24 -17.02 -0.58
CA CYS A 359 -10.27 -16.04 -0.95
C CYS A 359 -9.92 -14.62 -0.50
N ILE A 360 -9.38 -14.45 0.72
CA ILE A 360 -8.93 -13.16 1.24
C ILE A 360 -7.81 -12.60 0.34
N CYS A 361 -6.87 -13.45 -0.09
CA CYS A 361 -5.80 -13.04 -0.99
C CYS A 361 -6.34 -12.64 -2.37
N CYS A 362 -7.20 -13.44 -2.99
CA CYS A 362 -7.80 -13.13 -4.28
C CYS A 362 -8.56 -11.79 -4.25
N LEU A 363 -9.36 -11.54 -3.21
CA LEU A 363 -10.06 -10.26 -3.06
C LEU A 363 -9.12 -9.10 -2.76
N TRP A 364 -8.02 -9.33 -2.04
CA TRP A 364 -6.97 -8.33 -1.84
C TRP A 364 -6.34 -7.94 -3.18
N CYS A 365 -5.99 -8.92 -4.01
CA CYS A 365 -5.42 -8.66 -5.33
C CYS A 365 -6.43 -7.96 -6.25
N LEU A 366 -7.69 -8.40 -6.23
CA LEU A 366 -8.76 -7.76 -7.01
C LEU A 366 -8.97 -6.30 -6.56
N GLU A 367 -9.01 -6.02 -5.27
CA GLU A 367 -9.10 -4.65 -4.74
C GLU A 367 -7.94 -3.78 -5.24
N LYS A 368 -6.70 -4.31 -5.21
CA LYS A 368 -5.52 -3.59 -5.71
C LYS A 368 -5.57 -3.34 -7.21
N CYS A 369 -5.94 -4.36 -7.98
CA CYS A 369 -6.12 -4.23 -9.43
C CYS A 369 -7.21 -3.20 -9.78
N LEU A 370 -8.36 -3.24 -9.10
CA LEU A 370 -9.45 -2.28 -9.31
C LEU A 370 -9.06 -0.86 -8.89
N THR A 371 -8.31 -0.70 -7.79
CA THR A 371 -7.81 0.62 -7.38
C THR A 371 -6.88 1.19 -8.45
N TYR A 372 -5.96 0.36 -8.97
CA TYR A 372 -5.04 0.75 -10.05
C TYR A 372 -5.79 1.08 -11.35
N LEU A 373 -6.74 0.24 -11.76
CA LEU A 373 -7.56 0.46 -12.95
C LEU A 373 -8.41 1.72 -12.83
N ASN A 374 -9.03 1.96 -11.67
CA ASN A 374 -9.84 3.15 -11.42
C ASN A 374 -9.02 4.43 -11.58
N GLN A 375 -7.81 4.46 -11.02
CA GLN A 375 -6.90 5.60 -11.16
C GLN A 375 -6.64 5.91 -12.64
N ASN A 376 -6.32 4.88 -13.44
CA ASN A 376 -6.07 5.04 -14.86
C ASN A 376 -7.34 5.38 -15.66
N ALA A 377 -8.51 4.85 -15.26
CA ALA A 377 -9.80 5.18 -15.85
C ALA A 377 -10.19 6.65 -15.62
N TYR A 378 -9.88 7.22 -14.45
CA TYR A 378 -10.09 8.65 -14.19
C TYR A 378 -9.16 9.51 -15.04
N THR A 379 -7.91 9.10 -15.23
CA THR A 379 -7.00 9.78 -16.17
C THR A 379 -7.51 9.73 -17.60
N ALA A 380 -7.91 8.56 -18.10
CA ALA A 380 -8.49 8.43 -19.43
C ALA A 380 -9.79 9.24 -19.59
N THR A 381 -10.62 9.31 -18.54
CA THR A 381 -11.80 10.18 -18.50
C THR A 381 -11.41 11.65 -18.62
N ALA A 382 -10.37 12.09 -17.92
CA ALA A 382 -9.90 13.47 -18.00
C ALA A 382 -9.33 13.84 -19.38
N ILE A 383 -8.84 12.86 -20.15
CA ILE A 383 -8.33 13.06 -21.51
C ILE A 383 -9.48 13.06 -22.53
N ASN A 384 -10.31 12.02 -22.53
CA ASN A 384 -11.32 11.78 -23.57
C ASN A 384 -12.71 12.32 -23.23
N SER A 385 -12.94 12.78 -21.99
CA SER A 385 -14.25 13.24 -21.49
C SER A 385 -15.37 12.21 -21.63
N THR A 386 -15.06 10.92 -21.48
CA THR A 386 -16.01 9.80 -21.60
C THR A 386 -16.48 9.26 -20.24
N ASN A 387 -17.47 8.36 -20.24
CA ASN A 387 -17.95 7.73 -19.02
C ASN A 387 -16.95 6.69 -18.46
N PHE A 388 -17.12 6.31 -17.18
CA PHE A 388 -16.21 5.40 -16.47
C PHE A 388 -15.88 4.10 -17.22
N CYS A 389 -16.88 3.40 -17.77
CA CYS A 389 -16.65 2.07 -18.38
C CYS A 389 -15.89 2.16 -19.69
N THR A 390 -16.21 3.17 -20.52
CA THR A 390 -15.46 3.44 -21.75
C THR A 390 -14.01 3.79 -21.41
N SER A 391 -13.78 4.73 -20.48
CA SER A 391 -12.44 5.13 -20.05
C SER A 391 -11.64 3.98 -19.42
N ALA A 392 -12.29 3.13 -18.62
CA ALA A 392 -11.63 1.97 -18.00
C ALA A 392 -11.19 0.95 -19.05
N LYS A 393 -12.02 0.70 -20.08
CA LYS A 393 -11.65 -0.17 -21.21
C LYS A 393 -10.45 0.40 -21.97
N ASP A 394 -10.49 1.68 -22.32
CA ASP A 394 -9.41 2.33 -23.07
C ASP A 394 -8.10 2.32 -22.28
N ALA A 395 -8.16 2.69 -20.99
CA ALA A 395 -7.03 2.64 -20.09
C ALA A 395 -6.45 1.22 -19.96
N PHE A 396 -7.31 0.21 -19.77
CA PHE A 396 -6.87 -1.17 -19.67
C PHE A 396 -6.13 -1.65 -20.92
N VAL A 397 -6.66 -1.37 -22.11
CA VAL A 397 -6.02 -1.73 -23.39
C VAL A 397 -4.64 -1.09 -23.50
N ILE A 398 -4.51 0.21 -23.20
CA ILE A 398 -3.22 0.92 -23.27
C ILE A 398 -2.19 0.34 -22.28
N LEU A 399 -2.64 0.00 -21.07
CA LEU A 399 -1.79 -0.57 -20.04
C LEU A 399 -1.29 -1.97 -20.40
N VAL A 400 -2.17 -2.83 -20.93
CA VAL A 400 -1.81 -4.20 -21.35
C VAL A 400 -0.85 -4.16 -22.55
N GLU A 401 -1.09 -3.30 -23.55
CA GLU A 401 -0.17 -3.10 -24.68
C GLU A 401 1.23 -2.64 -24.25
N ASN A 402 1.38 -2.04 -23.06
CA ASN A 402 2.64 -1.52 -22.53
C ASN A 402 3.01 -2.12 -21.17
N ALA A 403 2.56 -3.33 -20.86
CA ALA A 403 2.58 -3.85 -19.50
C ALA A 403 3.99 -3.96 -18.89
N LEU A 404 5.02 -4.30 -19.68
CA LEU A 404 6.42 -4.28 -19.21
C LEU A 404 6.89 -2.88 -18.78
N ARG A 405 6.43 -1.81 -19.48
CA ARG A 405 6.76 -0.43 -19.12
C ARG A 405 6.05 -0.05 -17.83
N VAL A 406 4.77 -0.40 -17.72
CA VAL A 406 3.95 -0.19 -16.53
C VAL A 406 4.57 -0.85 -15.30
N ALA A 407 4.87 -2.15 -15.39
CA ALA A 407 5.45 -2.91 -14.29
C ALA A 407 6.80 -2.33 -13.83
N ALA A 408 7.64 -1.90 -14.78
CA ALA A 408 8.92 -1.25 -14.47
C ALA A 408 8.74 0.07 -13.72
N ILE A 409 7.80 0.91 -14.16
CA ILE A 409 7.52 2.21 -13.56
C ILE A 409 6.98 2.04 -12.15
N ASN A 410 5.99 1.17 -11.96
CA ASN A 410 5.40 0.91 -10.64
C ASN A 410 6.46 0.32 -9.69
N THR A 411 7.21 -0.70 -10.11
CA THR A 411 8.22 -1.35 -9.24
C THR A 411 9.33 -0.38 -8.82
N VAL A 412 9.91 0.36 -9.77
CA VAL A 412 10.99 1.32 -9.49
C VAL A 412 10.45 2.51 -8.70
N GLY A 413 9.27 2.99 -9.04
CA GLY A 413 8.62 4.11 -8.37
C GLY A 413 8.24 3.80 -6.93
N ASP A 414 7.59 2.67 -6.68
CA ASP A 414 7.23 2.21 -5.34
C ASP A 414 8.45 2.12 -4.43
N PHE A 415 9.56 1.61 -4.97
CA PHE A 415 10.79 1.49 -4.22
C PHE A 415 11.44 2.84 -3.91
N MET A 416 11.46 3.77 -4.86
CA MET A 416 11.92 5.15 -4.62
C MET A 416 11.09 5.84 -3.54
N LEU A 417 9.77 5.73 -3.64
CA LEU A 417 8.84 6.35 -2.69
C LEU A 417 8.94 5.68 -1.31
N PHE A 418 9.16 4.36 -1.26
CA PHE A 418 9.44 3.65 -0.01
C PHE A 418 10.71 4.15 0.66
N LEU A 419 11.82 4.27 -0.09
CA LEU A 419 13.07 4.82 0.44
C LEU A 419 12.89 6.25 0.94
N GLY A 420 12.07 7.05 0.24
CA GLY A 420 11.67 8.38 0.68
C GLY A 420 10.97 8.39 2.05
N LYS A 421 10.01 7.48 2.27
CA LYS A 421 9.32 7.31 3.56
C LYS A 421 10.31 6.96 4.67
N VAL A 422 11.22 6.01 4.41
CA VAL A 422 12.25 5.61 5.36
C VAL A 422 13.17 6.79 5.72
N LEU A 423 13.63 7.56 4.73
CA LEU A 423 14.46 8.74 4.96
C LEU A 423 13.79 9.78 5.86
N ILE A 424 12.50 10.08 5.64
CA ILE A 424 11.75 11.04 6.46
C ILE A 424 11.59 10.53 7.90
N VAL A 425 11.23 9.25 8.07
CA VAL A 425 11.05 8.66 9.40
C VAL A 425 12.38 8.58 10.15
N CYS A 426 13.46 8.15 9.51
CA CYS A 426 14.78 8.07 10.13
C CYS A 426 15.34 9.45 10.50
N SER A 427 15.21 10.45 9.63
CA SER A 427 15.68 11.82 9.92
C SER A 427 14.87 12.47 11.04
N THR A 428 13.54 12.35 11.02
CA THR A 428 12.67 12.85 12.09
C THR A 428 12.91 12.09 13.39
N GLY A 429 13.09 10.77 13.34
CA GLY A 429 13.41 9.94 14.49
C GLY A 429 14.76 10.27 15.10
N LEU A 430 15.79 10.50 14.29
CA LEU A 430 17.11 10.93 14.78
C LEU A 430 17.04 12.30 15.45
N ALA A 431 16.36 13.27 14.82
CA ALA A 431 16.11 14.58 15.43
C ALA A 431 15.33 14.45 16.75
N GLY A 432 14.32 13.57 16.77
CA GLY A 432 13.54 13.28 17.97
C GLY A 432 14.37 12.68 19.10
N VAL A 433 15.26 11.72 18.80
CA VAL A 433 16.22 11.18 19.78
C VAL A 433 17.13 12.28 20.30
N MET A 434 17.69 13.11 19.44
CA MET A 434 18.58 14.20 19.86
C MET A 434 17.87 15.22 20.77
N LEU A 435 16.67 15.66 20.41
CA LEU A 435 15.90 16.65 21.19
C LEU A 435 15.37 16.08 22.50
N LEU A 436 14.80 14.87 22.48
CA LEU A 436 14.20 14.25 23.66
C LEU A 436 15.25 13.72 24.64
N ASN A 437 16.40 13.23 24.16
CA ASN A 437 17.49 12.76 25.01
C ASN A 437 18.29 13.91 25.66
N TYR A 438 18.28 15.10 25.04
CA TYR A 438 18.94 16.29 25.60
C TYR A 438 18.24 16.78 26.88
N GLN A 439 16.91 16.70 26.93
CA GLN A 439 16.12 17.07 28.10
C GLN A 439 15.93 15.84 29.01
N ARG A 440 16.84 15.66 29.97
CA ARG A 440 16.84 14.49 30.88
C ARG A 440 15.61 14.37 31.80
N ASP A 441 14.69 15.31 31.76
CA ASP A 441 13.48 15.33 32.59
C ASP A 441 12.41 14.30 32.14
N TYR A 442 12.53 13.74 30.93
CA TYR A 442 11.58 12.76 30.40
C TYR A 442 11.99 11.32 30.73
N THR A 443 11.46 10.75 31.82
CA THR A 443 11.72 9.36 32.23
C THR A 443 11.17 8.30 31.24
N VAL A 444 10.30 8.68 30.28
CA VAL A 444 9.73 7.80 29.25
C VAL A 444 9.70 8.50 27.87
N TRP A 445 10.86 8.77 27.28
CA TRP A 445 10.97 9.49 25.98
C TRP A 445 10.77 8.61 24.73
N VAL A 446 10.91 7.28 24.85
CA VAL A 446 10.77 6.33 23.73
C VAL A 446 9.37 6.35 23.12
N LEU A 447 8.35 6.62 23.94
CA LEU A 447 6.96 6.51 23.55
C LEU A 447 6.48 7.73 22.73
N PRO A 448 6.72 8.98 23.16
CA PRO A 448 6.60 10.16 22.28
C PRO A 448 7.35 10.00 20.96
N LEU A 449 8.56 9.43 20.99
CA LEU A 449 9.36 9.18 19.79
C LEU A 449 8.66 8.23 18.81
N ILE A 450 8.07 7.13 19.29
CA ILE A 450 7.29 6.20 18.44
C ILE A 450 6.09 6.92 17.82
N ILE A 451 5.39 7.77 18.58
CA ILE A 451 4.23 8.54 18.08
C ILE A 451 4.67 9.50 16.97
N VAL A 452 5.79 10.22 17.16
CA VAL A 452 6.36 11.12 16.16
C VAL A 452 6.80 10.37 14.91
N CYS A 453 7.50 9.24 15.05
CA CYS A 453 7.92 8.42 13.91
C CYS A 453 6.72 7.87 13.13
N LEU A 454 5.66 7.46 13.83
CA LEU A 454 4.41 7.05 13.21
C LEU A 454 3.79 8.23 12.44
N PHE A 455 3.65 9.40 13.07
CA PHE A 455 3.13 10.58 12.40
C PHE A 455 3.93 10.94 11.15
N ALA A 456 5.26 10.96 11.25
CA ALA A 456 6.15 11.22 10.13
C ALA A 456 5.95 10.24 8.96
N PHE A 457 5.75 8.95 9.26
CA PHE A 457 5.45 7.94 8.24
C PHE A 457 4.14 8.23 7.50
N LEU A 458 3.09 8.65 8.21
CA LEU A 458 1.80 8.98 7.62
C LEU A 458 1.89 10.19 6.72
N VAL A 459 2.52 11.26 7.22
CA VAL A 459 2.73 12.49 6.47
C VAL A 459 3.51 12.18 5.19
N ALA A 460 4.63 11.46 5.31
CA ALA A 460 5.40 11.02 4.15
C ALA A 460 4.56 10.22 3.16
N HIS A 461 3.73 9.27 3.64
CA HIS A 461 2.87 8.48 2.77
C HIS A 461 1.87 9.32 1.99
N CYS A 462 1.24 10.31 2.63
CA CYS A 462 0.22 11.14 1.99
C CYS A 462 0.81 11.99 0.86
N PHE A 463 1.94 12.66 1.13
CA PHE A 463 2.62 13.49 0.14
C PHE A 463 3.19 12.67 -1.02
N LEU A 464 3.85 11.55 -0.70
CA LEU A 464 4.44 10.68 -1.72
C LEU A 464 3.38 9.94 -2.55
N SER A 465 2.18 9.69 -2.00
CA SER A 465 1.06 9.13 -2.76
C SER A 465 0.52 10.10 -3.82
N ILE A 466 0.50 11.42 -3.56
CA ILE A 466 0.18 12.41 -4.60
C ILE A 466 1.25 12.39 -5.69
N TYR A 467 2.52 12.27 -5.30
CA TYR A 467 3.61 12.19 -6.26
C TYR A 467 3.47 10.97 -7.18
N GLU A 468 3.21 9.79 -6.61
CA GLU A 468 2.91 8.54 -7.32
C GLU A 468 1.78 8.74 -8.35
N MET A 469 0.67 9.34 -7.90
CA MET A 469 -0.49 9.63 -8.74
C MET A 469 -0.16 10.54 -9.93
N VAL A 470 0.70 11.55 -9.74
CA VAL A 470 1.16 12.42 -10.83
C VAL A 470 2.01 11.64 -11.83
N VAL A 471 2.90 10.75 -11.36
CA VAL A 471 3.71 9.90 -12.24
C VAL A 471 2.84 8.97 -13.07
N ASP A 472 1.84 8.32 -12.47
CA ASP A 472 0.89 7.44 -13.16
C ASP A 472 0.11 8.17 -14.24
N VAL A 473 -0.39 9.37 -13.92
CA VAL A 473 -1.13 10.21 -14.88
C VAL A 473 -0.22 10.61 -16.05
N LEU A 474 1.01 11.05 -15.77
CA LEU A 474 1.98 11.41 -16.80
C LEU A 474 2.35 10.22 -17.68
N PHE A 475 2.47 9.02 -17.10
CA PHE A 475 2.73 7.81 -17.86
C PHE A 475 1.59 7.51 -18.83
N LEU A 476 0.32 7.57 -18.38
CA LEU A 476 -0.81 7.32 -19.28
C LEU A 476 -0.91 8.39 -20.37
N CYS A 477 -0.69 9.67 -20.03
CA CYS A 477 -0.63 10.76 -21.01
C CYS A 477 0.47 10.50 -22.06
N PHE A 478 1.65 10.07 -21.61
CA PHE A 478 2.75 9.69 -22.49
C PHE A 478 2.41 8.52 -23.40
N ALA A 479 1.82 7.46 -22.86
CA ALA A 479 1.42 6.30 -23.65
C ALA A 479 0.44 6.70 -24.76
N ILE A 480 -0.57 7.52 -24.43
CA ILE A 480 -1.55 8.06 -25.39
C ILE A 480 -0.88 8.97 -26.42
N ASP A 481 -0.02 9.90 -25.98
CA ASP A 481 0.70 10.82 -26.89
C ASP A 481 1.55 10.04 -27.88
N THR A 482 2.26 8.99 -27.43
CA THR A 482 3.05 8.12 -28.33
C THR A 482 2.22 7.22 -29.25
N LYS A 483 0.96 6.95 -28.91
CA LYS A 483 0.06 6.11 -29.71
C LYS A 483 -0.59 6.89 -30.84
N TYR A 484 -0.98 8.15 -30.59
CA TYR A 484 -1.73 8.96 -31.56
C TYR A 484 -0.89 10.00 -32.30
N ASN A 485 0.22 10.45 -31.70
CA ASN A 485 1.14 11.41 -32.33
C ASN A 485 2.43 10.68 -32.75
N ASP A 486 2.99 11.07 -33.89
CA ASP A 486 4.18 10.44 -34.49
C ASP A 486 5.36 11.40 -34.66
N GLY A 487 5.12 12.70 -34.43
CA GLY A 487 6.07 13.80 -34.60
C GLY A 487 5.98 14.50 -35.96
N SER A 488 5.02 14.13 -36.82
CA SER A 488 4.81 14.80 -38.11
C SER A 488 4.10 16.15 -37.96
N PRO A 489 4.20 17.07 -38.95
CA PRO A 489 3.47 18.34 -38.91
C PRO A 489 1.97 18.10 -38.72
N GLY A 490 1.39 18.66 -37.65
CA GLY A 490 -0.01 18.45 -37.26
C GLY A 490 -0.26 17.27 -36.31
N ARG A 491 0.72 16.38 -36.10
CA ARG A 491 0.73 15.29 -35.09
C ARG A 491 2.00 15.33 -34.25
N GLU A 492 2.35 16.54 -33.82
CA GLU A 492 3.50 16.78 -32.97
C GLU A 492 3.21 16.33 -31.54
N PHE A 493 4.23 15.80 -30.88
CA PHE A 493 4.15 15.37 -29.49
C PHE A 493 3.90 16.55 -28.54
N TYR A 494 3.10 16.31 -27.50
CA TYR A 494 2.85 17.27 -26.41
C TYR A 494 3.85 17.13 -25.25
N MET A 495 4.54 15.98 -25.18
CA MET A 495 5.48 15.65 -24.12
C MET A 495 6.65 16.62 -23.96
N ASP A 496 7.23 16.64 -22.75
CA ASP A 496 8.44 17.41 -22.45
C ASP A 496 9.64 16.94 -23.28
N LYS A 497 10.58 17.84 -23.57
CA LYS A 497 11.77 17.58 -24.40
C LYS A 497 12.55 16.34 -23.95
N ILE A 498 12.66 16.10 -22.64
CA ILE A 498 13.38 14.94 -22.08
C ILE A 498 12.72 13.63 -22.52
N LEU A 499 11.39 13.60 -22.56
CA LEU A 499 10.62 12.42 -22.93
C LEU A 499 10.62 12.21 -24.45
N MET A 500 10.61 13.31 -25.21
CA MET A 500 10.77 13.29 -26.67
C MET A 500 12.14 12.75 -27.07
N GLU A 501 13.21 13.22 -26.42
CA GLU A 501 14.57 12.72 -26.63
C GLU A 501 14.67 11.21 -26.34
N PHE A 502 13.98 10.74 -25.29
CA PHE A 502 13.90 9.31 -25.00
C PHE A 502 13.23 8.50 -26.12
N VAL A 503 12.12 8.99 -26.68
CA VAL A 503 11.42 8.35 -27.81
C VAL A 503 12.30 8.34 -29.06
N GLU A 504 12.96 9.46 -29.37
CA GLU A 504 13.85 9.56 -30.52
C GLU A 504 15.06 8.64 -30.41
N ASN A 505 15.71 8.61 -29.25
CA ASN A 505 16.85 7.72 -28.99
C ASN A 505 16.42 6.25 -29.09
N SER A 506 15.24 5.90 -28.59
CA SER A 506 14.66 4.57 -28.76
C SER A 506 14.43 4.23 -30.24
N ARG A 507 13.85 5.17 -31.02
CA ARG A 507 13.61 5.03 -32.47
C ARG A 507 14.91 4.88 -33.27
N LYS A 508 15.96 5.64 -32.94
CA LYS A 508 17.29 5.53 -33.55
C LYS A 508 17.91 4.15 -33.29
N SER A 509 17.87 3.67 -32.04
CA SER A 509 18.41 2.35 -31.68
C SER A 509 17.71 1.19 -32.42
N MET A 510 16.41 1.31 -32.69
CA MET A 510 15.65 0.34 -33.48
C MET A 510 16.05 0.35 -34.96
N LYS A 511 16.27 1.55 -35.54
CA LYS A 511 16.71 1.70 -36.94
C LYS A 511 18.13 1.17 -37.16
N GLU A 512 19.01 1.38 -36.19
CA GLU A 512 20.39 0.86 -36.22
C GLU A 512 20.42 -0.66 -36.11
N ALA A 513 19.60 -1.25 -35.24
CA ALA A 513 19.45 -2.70 -35.15
C ALA A 513 18.88 -3.32 -36.45
N GLY A 514 17.93 -2.64 -37.10
CA GLY A 514 17.34 -3.08 -38.37
C GLY A 514 18.26 -2.93 -39.59
N ARG A 515 19.25 -2.03 -39.55
CA ARG A 515 20.24 -1.87 -40.63
C ARG A 515 21.37 -2.91 -40.59
N GLY A 516 21.49 -3.68 -39.52
CA GLY A 516 22.44 -4.80 -39.40
C GLY A 516 21.97 -6.10 -40.08
N GLY A 517 20.73 -6.17 -40.57
CA GLY A 517 20.19 -7.29 -41.36
C GLY A 517 19.80 -6.80 -42.75
N GLY A 518 20.61 -7.10 -43.76
CA GLY A 518 20.31 -6.73 -45.15
C GLY A 518 19.14 -7.52 -45.74
N ALA A 519 18.30 -6.78 -46.47
CA ALA A 519 17.38 -7.19 -47.54
C ALA A 519 16.28 -8.22 -47.22
N GLU A 520 15.04 -7.76 -47.03
CA GLU A 520 13.96 -7.91 -48.02
C GLU A 520 12.75 -7.06 -47.58
N GLY A 521 12.15 -6.32 -48.51
CA GLY A 521 11.00 -5.47 -48.24
C GLY A 521 9.76 -6.31 -47.92
N ARG A 522 9.24 -6.17 -46.69
CA ARG A 522 7.81 -6.33 -46.40
C ARG A 522 7.36 -5.21 -45.49
N GLU A 523 6.17 -4.71 -45.83
CA GLU A 523 5.49 -3.58 -45.25
C GLU A 523 5.53 -3.55 -43.71
N LEU A 524 5.65 -2.34 -43.18
CA LEU A 524 5.49 -2.06 -41.75
C LEU A 524 4.10 -2.49 -41.28
N LYS A 525 4.03 -3.65 -40.61
CA LYS A 525 2.93 -3.97 -39.70
C LYS A 525 3.30 -3.44 -38.30
N PRO A 526 2.45 -2.64 -37.63
CA PRO A 526 2.74 -2.19 -36.28
C PRO A 526 2.65 -3.37 -35.31
N MET A 527 3.62 -3.43 -34.39
CA MET A 527 3.66 -4.22 -33.16
C MET A 527 2.78 -5.49 -33.14
N VAL A 528 3.21 -6.54 -33.85
CA VAL A 528 2.77 -7.92 -33.57
C VAL A 528 3.90 -8.61 -32.82
N GLY A 529 3.99 -8.28 -31.54
CA GLY A 529 4.73 -9.01 -30.51
C GLY A 529 4.02 -8.98 -29.16
N ALA A 530 2.86 -8.31 -29.10
CA ALA A 530 2.09 -8.15 -27.88
C ALA A 530 1.37 -9.43 -27.49
N ASP A 531 0.96 -10.31 -28.40
CA ASP A 531 0.14 -11.48 -28.02
C ASP A 531 0.93 -12.56 -27.27
N GLU A 532 2.22 -12.72 -27.56
CA GLU A 532 3.11 -13.68 -26.87
C GLU A 532 3.70 -13.07 -25.58
N GLU A 533 3.98 -11.76 -25.55
CA GLU A 533 4.35 -11.03 -24.32
C GLU A 533 3.15 -10.86 -23.35
N VAL A 534 1.92 -10.72 -23.84
CA VAL A 534 0.68 -10.63 -23.04
C VAL A 534 0.30 -11.98 -22.44
N ALA A 535 0.57 -13.10 -23.13
CA ALA A 535 0.43 -14.43 -22.54
C ALA A 535 1.41 -14.63 -21.37
N ILE A 536 2.68 -14.26 -21.56
CA ILE A 536 3.74 -14.32 -20.53
C ILE A 536 3.46 -13.36 -19.35
N LEU A 537 2.81 -12.21 -19.59
CA LEU A 537 2.45 -11.23 -18.55
C LEU A 537 1.14 -11.53 -17.82
N GLN A 538 0.16 -12.13 -18.48
CA GLN A 538 -1.03 -12.65 -17.82
C GLN A 538 -0.67 -13.83 -16.92
N GLU A 539 0.28 -14.65 -17.38
CA GLU A 539 1.01 -15.61 -16.55
C GLU A 539 1.75 -14.90 -15.41
N PHE A 540 2.55 -13.85 -15.65
CA PHE A 540 3.31 -13.14 -14.60
C PHE A 540 2.43 -12.50 -13.51
N HIS A 541 1.27 -11.93 -13.87
CA HIS A 541 0.29 -11.42 -12.91
C HIS A 541 -0.38 -12.56 -12.11
N PHE A 542 -0.62 -13.72 -12.74
CA PHE A 542 -1.10 -14.93 -12.08
C PHE A 542 -0.03 -15.54 -11.14
N TYR A 543 1.25 -15.46 -11.53
CA TYR A 543 2.41 -15.86 -10.73
C TYR A 543 2.71 -14.91 -9.57
N PHE A 544 2.50 -13.60 -9.73
CA PHE A 544 2.61 -12.64 -8.63
C PHE A 544 1.46 -12.81 -7.62
N LEU A 545 0.25 -13.09 -8.11
CA LEU A 545 -0.89 -13.53 -7.30
C LEU A 545 -0.54 -14.80 -6.51
N SER A 546 0.07 -15.80 -7.15
CA SER A 546 0.40 -17.08 -6.53
C SER A 546 1.58 -16.96 -5.55
N LEU A 547 2.59 -16.13 -5.83
CA LEU A 547 3.73 -15.86 -4.95
C LEU A 547 3.32 -15.09 -3.68
N SER A 548 2.32 -14.21 -3.78
CA SER A 548 1.74 -13.50 -2.64
C SER A 548 0.78 -14.38 -1.81
N VAL A 549 0.10 -15.35 -2.42
CA VAL A 549 -0.55 -16.47 -1.71
C VAL A 549 0.49 -17.36 -1.00
N PHE A 550 1.63 -17.64 -1.64
CA PHE A 550 2.67 -18.56 -1.18
C PHE A 550 3.47 -18.00 0.03
N THR A 551 3.89 -16.73 -0.04
CA THR A 551 4.60 -16.04 1.06
C THR A 551 3.74 -15.84 2.32
N TYR A 552 2.40 -15.78 2.17
CA TYR A 552 1.48 -15.72 3.30
C TYR A 552 1.19 -17.10 3.94
N CYS A 553 1.31 -18.19 3.17
CA CYS A 553 1.19 -19.56 3.67
C CYS A 553 2.44 -20.05 4.41
N THR A 554 3.65 -19.62 4.02
CA THR A 554 4.91 -20.02 4.65
C THR A 554 5.13 -19.45 6.06
N SER A 555 4.39 -18.41 6.45
CA SER A 555 4.44 -17.84 7.82
C SER A 555 3.74 -18.71 8.89
N SER A 556 3.05 -19.80 8.53
CA SER A 556 2.20 -20.57 9.47
C SER A 556 2.69 -21.98 9.84
N GLY A 557 3.99 -22.26 9.70
CA GLY A 557 4.68 -23.40 10.34
C GLY A 557 3.87 -24.69 10.46
N GLU A 558 3.72 -25.44 9.37
CA GLU A 558 3.75 -26.92 9.30
C GLU A 558 3.58 -27.42 7.86
N VAL A 559 4.03 -28.66 7.65
CA VAL A 559 4.53 -29.39 6.46
C VAL A 559 3.68 -29.34 5.17
N PHE A 560 4.34 -29.15 4.02
CA PHE A 560 3.81 -29.28 2.65
C PHE A 560 4.17 -30.64 2.03
N VAL A 561 3.22 -31.26 1.34
CA VAL A 561 3.48 -32.23 0.27
C VAL A 561 3.54 -31.47 -1.05
N LEU A 562 4.66 -31.62 -1.74
CA LEU A 562 5.00 -31.00 -3.01
C LEU A 562 4.55 -31.92 -4.16
N CYS A 563 3.75 -31.41 -5.10
CA CYS A 563 3.61 -32.02 -6.42
C CYS A 563 4.19 -31.03 -7.44
N ILE A 564 5.33 -31.41 -8.00
CA ILE A 564 6.11 -30.66 -8.98
C ILE A 564 5.48 -30.87 -10.35
N THR A 565 5.26 -29.78 -11.09
CA THR A 565 5.37 -29.80 -12.56
C THR A 565 6.26 -28.65 -13.02
N GLN A 566 7.05 -28.93 -14.06
CA GLN A 566 8.14 -28.16 -14.62
C GLN A 566 7.75 -26.70 -14.92
N ASP A 567 8.31 -25.74 -14.17
CA ASP A 567 9.03 -24.56 -14.69
C ASP A 567 9.07 -23.39 -13.67
N VAL A 568 10.24 -23.27 -13.04
CA VAL A 568 10.96 -22.08 -12.48
C VAL A 568 10.60 -21.47 -11.08
N LEU A 569 11.69 -21.35 -10.29
CA LEU A 569 11.94 -20.74 -8.96
C LEU A 569 11.65 -19.22 -8.87
N LEU A 570 11.02 -18.63 -7.82
CA LEU A 570 11.31 -18.45 -6.37
C LEU A 570 12.18 -17.24 -5.96
N PHE A 571 11.65 -16.40 -5.07
CA PHE A 571 12.39 -15.47 -4.18
C PHE A 571 12.09 -15.86 -2.72
N LEU A 572 13.12 -16.12 -1.90
CA LEU A 572 13.04 -16.60 -0.51
C LEU A 572 13.87 -15.70 0.42
N PHE A 573 13.41 -15.52 1.67
CA PHE A 573 14.26 -15.28 2.84
C PHE A 573 14.05 -16.44 3.84
N VAL A 574 15.16 -16.96 4.36
CA VAL A 574 15.37 -18.32 4.90
C VAL A 574 15.17 -18.42 6.43
N SER A 575 14.70 -19.59 6.92
CA SER A 575 15.29 -20.38 8.03
C SER A 575 14.51 -21.68 8.29
N LEU A 576 15.08 -22.85 8.00
CA LEU A 576 14.65 -24.14 8.58
C LEU A 576 15.84 -25.00 9.02
N PRO A 577 15.72 -25.80 10.10
CA PRO A 577 16.82 -26.53 10.74
C PRO A 577 17.23 -27.79 9.96
N VAL A 578 18.52 -28.12 10.03
CA VAL A 578 19.23 -29.18 9.30
C VAL A 578 18.66 -30.60 9.52
N THR A 579 17.83 -30.83 10.53
CA THR A 579 17.37 -32.18 10.93
C THR A 579 16.31 -32.80 10.00
N TRP A 580 15.55 -32.00 9.25
CA TRP A 580 14.44 -32.51 8.41
C TRP A 580 14.87 -32.99 7.02
N MET A 581 16.05 -32.58 6.54
CA MET A 581 16.54 -32.98 5.23
C MET A 581 17.08 -34.43 5.21
N ALA A 582 17.58 -34.94 6.34
CA ALA A 582 18.08 -36.32 6.45
C ALA A 582 16.95 -37.37 6.38
N GLU A 583 15.78 -37.06 6.96
CA GLU A 583 14.60 -37.93 6.95
C GLU A 583 13.93 -37.99 5.56
N PHE A 584 13.99 -36.90 4.80
CA PHE A 584 13.45 -36.86 3.43
C PHE A 584 14.33 -37.61 2.44
N LEU A 585 15.65 -37.61 2.65
CA LEU A 585 16.60 -38.36 1.82
C LEU A 585 16.61 -39.88 2.13
N SER A 586 16.21 -40.30 3.34
CA SER A 586 16.07 -41.73 3.66
C SER A 586 14.86 -42.39 2.99
N GLN A 587 13.78 -41.62 2.73
CA GLN A 587 12.57 -42.11 2.06
C GLN A 587 12.67 -42.17 0.52
N LEU A 588 13.73 -41.60 -0.08
CA LEU A 588 13.95 -41.58 -1.53
C LEU A 588 14.85 -42.72 -2.04
N ARG A 589 15.34 -43.61 -1.17
CA ARG A 589 16.13 -44.79 -1.60
C ARG A 589 15.16 -45.88 -2.09
N PRO A 590 15.20 -46.29 -3.38
CA PRO A 590 14.36 -47.39 -3.87
C PRO A 590 14.74 -48.72 -3.19
N SER A 591 13.74 -49.52 -2.83
CA SER A 591 13.92 -50.90 -2.36
C SER A 591 14.65 -51.74 -3.42
N PRO A 592 15.64 -52.57 -3.06
CA PRO A 592 16.24 -53.50 -4.02
C PRO A 592 15.19 -54.53 -4.45
N VAL A 593 14.98 -54.63 -5.77
CA VAL A 593 14.18 -55.67 -6.42
C VAL A 593 14.75 -57.03 -6.02
N LYS A 594 13.96 -57.85 -5.32
CA LYS A 594 14.23 -59.28 -5.20
C LYS A 594 13.93 -59.92 -6.54
N VAL A 595 14.95 -60.52 -7.16
CA VAL A 595 14.78 -61.50 -8.24
C VAL A 595 14.48 -62.84 -7.58
N SER A 596 13.41 -63.48 -8.08
CA SER A 596 12.72 -64.72 -7.66
C SER A 596 11.99 -64.70 -6.32
#